data_AF-A0A2S9GRB9-F1
#
_entry.id   AF-A0A2S9GRB9-F1
#
_cell.length_a   1.000
_cell.length_b   1.000
_cell.length_c   1.000
_cell.angle_alpha   90.00
_cell.angle_beta   90.00
_cell.angle_gamma   90.00
#
_symmetry.space_group_name_H-M   'P 1'
#
loop_
_entity.id
_entity.type
_entity.pdbx_description
1 polymer ?
#
loop_
_entity_poly.entity_id
_entity_poly.type
_entity_poly.pdbx_seq_one_letter_code
_entity_poly.pdbx_strand_id
1 'polypeptide(L)' 'AAIRLLSALAYDLVILETVGVGQSEIEIAAVADPTIVILNPGAGDAIQAAKAGLLEVADIVAVNKADRD' A
#
# COMPACT_ATOMS: atom_id res chain seq x y z
N ALA A 1 0.21 -13.17 12.21
CA ALA A 1 -0.17 -13.39 13.63
C ALA A 1 -0.59 -12.09 14.32
N ALA A 2 0.22 -11.04 14.28
CA ALA A 2 -0.08 -9.74 14.92
C ALA A 2 -1.42 -9.13 14.49
N ILE A 3 -1.69 -9.05 13.17
CA ILE A 3 -2.95 -8.48 12.64
C ILE A 3 -4.18 -9.20 13.23
N ARG A 4 -4.19 -10.54 13.19
CA ARG A 4 -5.29 -11.34 13.77
C ARG A 4 -5.47 -11.11 15.27
N LEU A 5 -4.39 -10.91 16.02
CA LEU A 5 -4.46 -10.58 17.44
C LEU A 5 -5.12 -9.21 17.64
N LEU A 6 -4.70 -8.19 16.90
CA LEU A 6 -5.29 -6.86 16.99
C LEU A 6 -6.78 -6.87 16.61
N SER A 7 -7.16 -7.60 15.56
CA SER A 7 -8.57 -7.79 15.21
C SER A 7 -9.36 -8.50 16.34
N ALA A 8 -8.78 -9.52 16.98
CA ALA A 8 -9.42 -10.24 18.09
C ALA A 8 -9.55 -9.38 19.36
N LEU A 9 -8.71 -8.36 19.52
CA LEU A 9 -8.80 -7.35 20.59
C LEU A 9 -9.78 -6.21 20.26
N ALA A 10 -10.53 -6.32 19.15
CA ALA A 10 -11.53 -5.35 18.71
C ALA A 10 -10.96 -3.93 18.47
N TYR A 11 -9.76 -3.83 17.92
CA TYR A 11 -9.29 -2.56 17.35
C TYR A 11 -10.07 -2.25 16.07
N ASP A 12 -10.68 -1.07 16.00
CA ASP A 12 -11.49 -0.65 14.85
C ASP A 12 -10.66 -0.40 13.58
N LEU A 13 -9.38 -0.02 13.75
CA LEU A 13 -8.47 0.28 12.65
C LEU A 13 -7.09 -0.31 12.91
N VAL A 14 -6.59 -1.09 11.94
CA VAL A 14 -5.23 -1.63 11.92
C VAL A 14 -4.56 -1.19 10.64
N ILE A 15 -3.47 -0.43 10.75
CA ILE A 15 -2.68 0.01 9.61
C ILE A 15 -1.50 -0.96 9.44
N LEU A 16 -1.39 -1.55 8.25
CA LEU A 16 -0.28 -2.38 7.83
C LEU A 16 0.55 -1.62 6.80
N GLU A 17 1.81 -1.33 7.13
CA GLU A 17 2.73 -0.56 6.29
C GLU A 17 3.90 -1.46 5.84
N THR A 18 4.25 -1.41 4.55
CA THR A 18 5.51 -1.97 4.05
C THR A 18 6.71 -1.19 4.61
N VAL A 19 7.82 -1.88 4.89
CA VAL A 19 9.06 -1.21 5.29
C VAL A 19 10.17 -1.55 4.29
N GLY A 20 10.73 -0.51 3.66
CA GLY A 20 11.88 -0.64 2.74
C GLY A 20 11.50 -1.21 1.37
N VAL A 21 12.50 -1.81 0.71
CA VAL A 21 12.36 -2.43 -0.63
C VAL A 21 12.26 -3.95 -0.49
N GLY A 22 11.12 -4.52 -0.84
CA GLY A 22 10.90 -5.97 -0.80
C GLY A 22 9.58 -6.36 -1.46
N GLN A 23 9.55 -7.55 -2.08
CA GLN A 23 8.38 -8.09 -2.79
C GLN A 23 7.32 -8.63 -1.83
N SER A 24 6.77 -7.75 -1.02
CA SER A 24 5.76 -8.09 -0.01
C SER A 24 4.38 -7.50 -0.34
N GLU A 25 4.25 -6.81 -1.46
CA GLU A 25 3.06 -6.00 -1.77
C GLU A 25 1.87 -6.91 -2.12
N ILE A 26 2.10 -8.03 -2.81
CA ILE A 26 1.08 -9.05 -3.07
C ILE A 26 0.64 -9.73 -1.76
N GLU A 27 1.59 -10.04 -0.86
CA GLU A 27 1.28 -10.69 0.42
C GLU A 27 0.49 -9.76 1.34
N ILE A 28 0.79 -8.47 1.33
CA ILE A 28 0.07 -7.45 2.07
C ILE A 28 -1.33 -7.27 1.52
N ALA A 29 -1.48 -7.24 0.19
CA ALA A 29 -2.79 -7.15 -0.45
C ALA A 29 -3.68 -8.39 -0.20
N ALA A 30 -3.09 -9.55 0.09
CA ALA A 30 -3.85 -10.73 0.47
C ALA A 30 -4.40 -10.68 1.91
N VAL A 31 -3.99 -9.70 2.72
CA VAL A 31 -4.34 -9.60 4.15
C VAL A 31 -5.01 -8.28 4.51
N ALA A 32 -4.68 -7.19 3.82
CA ALA A 32 -5.27 -5.87 4.02
C ALA A 32 -6.53 -5.68 3.16
N ASP A 33 -7.49 -4.89 3.65
CA ASP A 33 -8.78 -4.73 2.98
C ASP A 33 -8.76 -3.60 1.94
N PRO A 34 -8.78 -2.29 2.23
CA PRO A 34 -8.30 -1.38 1.23
C PRO A 34 -6.77 -1.37 1.28
N THR A 35 -6.14 -1.79 0.20
CA THR A 35 -4.72 -1.47 -0.02
C THR A 35 -4.61 -0.05 -0.57
N ILE A 36 -3.60 0.69 -0.08
CA ILE A 36 -3.34 2.05 -0.53
C ILE A 36 -1.91 2.13 -1.03
N VAL A 37 -1.76 2.49 -2.30
CA VAL A 37 -0.45 2.80 -2.89
C VAL A 37 -0.27 4.31 -2.91
N ILE A 38 0.80 4.77 -2.26
CA ILE A 38 1.14 6.19 -2.16
C ILE A 38 2.26 6.52 -3.15
N LEU A 39 2.02 7.49 -4.02
CA LEU A 39 2.94 7.94 -5.07
C LEU A 39 3.26 9.42 -4.91
N ASN A 40 4.42 9.87 -5.40
CA ASN A 40 4.72 11.29 -5.56
C ASN A 40 4.31 11.77 -6.98
N PRO A 41 4.02 13.07 -7.18
CA PRO A 41 3.85 13.65 -8.51
C PRO A 41 5.05 13.39 -9.42
N GLY A 42 4.79 13.29 -10.73
CA GLY A 42 5.85 13.14 -11.73
C GLY A 42 6.51 11.75 -11.77
N ALA A 43 5.98 10.77 -11.03
CA ALA A 43 6.53 9.40 -10.97
C ALA A 43 6.35 8.57 -12.25
N GLY A 44 6.19 9.18 -13.44
CA GLY A 44 5.77 8.51 -14.68
C GLY A 44 6.51 7.20 -14.99
N ASP A 45 7.84 7.21 -14.99
CA ASP A 45 8.65 6.02 -15.25
C ASP A 45 8.57 4.99 -14.11
N ALA A 46 8.52 5.45 -12.85
CA ALA A 46 8.38 4.58 -11.70
C ALA A 46 7.00 3.89 -11.64
N ILE A 47 5.94 4.57 -12.08
CA ILE A 47 4.60 4.02 -12.23
C ILE A 47 4.61 2.91 -13.29
N GLN A 48 5.31 3.10 -14.41
CA GLN A 48 5.43 2.07 -15.43
C GLN A 48 6.17 0.83 -14.91
N ALA A 49 7.24 1.02 -14.14
CA ALA A 49 7.98 -0.07 -13.52
C ALA A 49 7.14 -0.81 -12.45
N ALA A 50 6.32 -0.09 -11.68
CA ALA A 50 5.47 -0.64 -10.63
C ALA A 50 4.15 -1.27 -11.13
N LYS A 51 3.80 -1.06 -12.40
CA LYS A 51 2.50 -1.44 -12.95
C LYS A 51 2.19 -2.92 -12.80
N ALA A 52 3.18 -3.80 -13.01
CA ALA A 52 3.03 -5.22 -12.78
C ALA A 52 3.26 -5.54 -11.29
N GLY A 53 2.28 -6.14 -10.63
CA GLY A 53 2.34 -6.47 -9.20
C GLY A 53 1.79 -5.38 -8.29
N LEU A 54 2.46 -4.22 -8.15
CA LEU A 54 2.08 -3.22 -7.14
C LEU A 54 0.78 -2.49 -7.47
N LEU A 55 0.65 -1.93 -8.67
CA LEU A 55 -0.56 -1.17 -9.05
C LEU A 55 -1.75 -2.07 -9.36
N GLU A 56 -1.52 -3.35 -9.65
CA GLU A 56 -2.59 -4.33 -9.91
C GLU A 56 -3.33 -4.74 -8.64
N VAL A 57 -2.66 -4.68 -7.49
CA VAL A 57 -3.24 -5.05 -6.19
C VAL A 57 -3.73 -3.84 -5.38
N ALA A 58 -3.64 -2.63 -5.95
CA ALA A 58 -4.01 -1.38 -5.31
C ALA A 58 -5.51 -1.10 -5.45
N ASP A 59 -6.24 -1.00 -4.33
CA ASP A 59 -7.63 -0.53 -4.35
C ASP A 59 -7.70 1.00 -4.46
N ILE A 60 -6.75 1.69 -3.82
CA ILE A 60 -6.66 3.15 -3.79
C ILE A 60 -5.25 3.58 -4.17
N VAL A 61 -5.15 4.56 -5.06
CA VAL A 61 -3.90 5.26 -5.37
C VAL A 61 -3.99 6.68 -4.85
N ALA A 62 -3.05 7.05 -3.96
CA ALA A 62 -2.97 8.38 -3.37
C ALA A 62 -1.71 9.11 -3.89
N VAL A 63 -1.89 10.28 -4.52
CA VAL A 63 -0.77 11.14 -4.91
C VAL A 63 -0.46 12.09 -3.75
N ASN A 64 0.63 11.80 -3.05
CA ASN A 64 1.12 12.59 -1.93
C ASN A 64 2.05 13.71 -2.39
N LYS A 65 2.08 14.83 -1.67
CA LYS A 65 2.88 16.02 -2.00
C LYS A 65 2.50 16.66 -3.33
N ALA A 66 1.22 16.60 -3.70
CA ALA A 66 0.68 17.22 -4.91
C ALA A 66 0.62 18.76 -4.85
N ASP A 67 0.88 19.33 -3.68
CA ASP A 67 1.02 20.77 -3.40
C ASP A 67 2.36 21.36 -3.88
N ARG A 68 3.24 20.54 -4.46
CA ARG A 68 4.51 21.00 -5.02
C ARG A 68 4.28 21.52 -6.43
N ASP A 69 4.43 22.84 -6.61
CA ASP A 69 4.62 23.48 -7.92
C ASP A 69 5.95 23.04 -8.57
#